data_AF-A0A938JD23-F1
#
_entry.id   AF-A0A938JD23-F1
#
_cell.length_a   1.000
_cell.length_b   1.000
_cell.length_c   1.000
_cell.angle_alpha   90.00
_cell.angle_beta   90.00
_cell.angle_gamma   90.00
#
_symmetry.space_group_name_H-M   'P 1'
#
loop_
_entity.id
_entity.type
_entity.pdbx_description
1 polymer ?
#
loop_
_entity_poly.entity_id
_entity_poly.type
_entity_poly.pdbx_seq_one_letter_code
_entity_poly.pdbx_strand_id
1 'polypeptide(L)'
;MNPFEILTRPTTVFVTDPFEKAPLDESLFDLVIRTSSAKSAREDIAGAVFNICMQVSNTTPIVLVAHERSGTLLPGIGSGLRASYRKLAGYIFIDATFPTPNPIAPPNAQMLEHYFDSVPLTEDWPNSPVTYIQTKEDSKIWAEQVQVRGWKLFKEEVKPGLANALNFIVGETDKN
;
A
#
# COMPACT_ATOMS: atom_id res chain seq x y z
N MET A 1 18.73 8.10 -30.61
CA MET A 1 18.62 7.11 -29.51
C MET A 1 19.24 7.76 -28.29
N ASN A 2 18.45 8.09 -27.27
CA ASN A 2 18.90 8.92 -26.15
C ASN A 2 19.59 8.03 -25.10
N PRO A 3 20.87 8.23 -24.76
CA PRO A 3 21.62 7.36 -23.84
C PRO A 3 21.17 7.44 -22.36
N PHE A 4 20.08 8.16 -22.06
CA PHE A 4 19.55 8.36 -20.72
C PHE A 4 18.12 7.84 -20.51
N GLU A 5 17.51 7.17 -21.49
CA GLU A 5 16.27 6.43 -21.25
C GLU A 5 16.59 5.12 -20.51
N ILE A 6 16.85 5.24 -19.21
CA ILE A 6 16.50 4.15 -18.31
C ILE A 6 14.98 4.10 -18.37
N LEU A 7 14.43 3.14 -19.12
CA LEU A 7 13.06 2.67 -18.90
C LEU A 7 13.01 2.20 -17.45
N THR A 8 12.75 3.12 -16.53
CA THR A 8 12.68 2.85 -15.11
C THR A 8 11.44 2.02 -14.91
N ARG A 9 11.65 0.70 -14.79
CA ARG A 9 10.60 -0.20 -14.31
C ARG A 9 10.13 0.32 -12.95
N PRO A 10 8.82 0.28 -12.69
CA PRO A 10 8.30 0.62 -11.38
C PRO A 10 8.95 -0.28 -10.33
N THR A 11 9.27 0.28 -9.18
CA THR A 11 9.70 -0.48 -8.01
C THR A 11 8.48 -0.85 -7.18
N THR A 12 8.32 -2.15 -6.93
CA THR A 12 7.29 -2.66 -6.04
C THR A 12 7.80 -2.63 -4.61
N VAL A 13 7.14 -1.86 -3.75
CA VAL A 13 7.49 -1.74 -2.33
C VAL A 13 6.39 -2.36 -1.49
N PHE A 14 6.71 -3.45 -0.80
CA PHE A 14 5.80 -4.10 0.14
C PHE A 14 6.01 -3.59 1.56
N VAL A 15 4.91 -3.17 2.19
CA VAL A 15 4.85 -2.68 3.55
C VAL A 15 4.19 -3.73 4.42
N THR A 16 4.91 -4.23 5.41
CA THR A 16 4.42 -5.26 6.36
C THR A 16 4.46 -4.74 7.79
N ASP A 17 3.42 -5.08 8.57
CA ASP A 17 3.29 -4.81 9.99
C ASP A 17 4.14 -5.85 10.74
N PRO A 18 5.06 -5.45 11.62
CA PRO A 18 5.93 -6.39 12.34
C PRO A 18 5.15 -7.31 13.29
N PHE A 19 3.90 -6.98 13.63
CA PHE A 19 2.99 -7.82 14.40
C PHE A 19 2.20 -8.82 13.55
N GLU A 20 2.41 -8.83 12.24
CA GLU A 20 1.75 -9.75 11.33
C GLU A 20 2.21 -11.19 11.59
N LYS A 21 1.25 -12.09 11.84
CA LYS A 21 1.54 -13.47 12.24
C LYS A 21 2.06 -14.34 11.09
N ALA A 22 1.72 -14.01 9.85
CA ALA A 22 2.04 -14.81 8.67
C ALA A 22 2.25 -13.87 7.45
N PRO A 23 3.42 -13.22 7.35
CA PRO A 23 3.71 -12.35 6.22
C PRO A 23 3.71 -13.16 4.92
N LEU A 24 3.32 -12.50 3.83
CA LEU A 24 3.45 -13.04 2.48
C LEU A 24 4.92 -13.32 2.13
N ASP A 25 5.14 -14.19 1.15
CA ASP A 25 6.48 -14.48 0.63
C ASP A 25 7.13 -13.19 0.11
N GLU A 26 8.21 -12.76 0.77
CA GLU A 26 8.94 -11.54 0.43
C GLU A 26 9.55 -11.57 -0.97
N SER A 27 9.79 -12.75 -1.54
CA SER A 27 10.30 -12.90 -2.90
C SER A 27 9.32 -12.43 -3.99
N LEU A 28 8.07 -12.13 -3.61
CA LEU A 28 7.08 -11.52 -4.49
C LEU A 28 7.34 -10.04 -4.77
N PHE A 29 8.24 -9.39 -4.03
CA PHE A 29 8.42 -7.94 -4.05
C PHE A 29 9.87 -7.52 -4.27
N ASP A 30 10.07 -6.38 -4.94
CA ASP A 30 11.42 -5.86 -5.22
C ASP A 30 12.07 -5.27 -3.97
N LEU A 31 11.26 -4.60 -3.13
CA LEU A 31 11.70 -3.99 -1.88
C LEU A 31 10.67 -4.28 -0.79
N VAL A 32 11.13 -4.81 0.34
CA VAL A 32 10.30 -5.06 1.52
C VAL A 32 10.66 -4.07 2.63
N ILE A 33 9.67 -3.32 3.07
CA ILE A 33 9.74 -2.36 4.18
C ILE A 33 8.91 -2.92 5.32
N ARG A 34 9.60 -3.38 6.36
CA ARG A 34 8.96 -3.71 7.62
C ARG A 34 8.70 -2.40 8.35
N THR A 35 7.45 -2.10 8.63
CA THR A 35 7.15 -1.02 9.56
C THR A 35 7.67 -1.46 10.93
N SER A 36 8.08 -0.52 11.76
CA SER A 36 8.63 -0.87 13.07
C SER A 36 7.49 -1.15 14.05
N SER A 37 7.76 -1.81 15.18
CA SER A 37 6.83 -1.78 16.31
C SER A 37 6.97 -0.41 16.99
N ALA A 38 6.78 0.69 16.24
CA ALA A 38 6.90 2.03 16.78
C ALA A 38 5.77 2.28 17.77
N LYS A 39 5.84 3.38 18.54
CA LYS A 39 4.80 3.70 19.54
C LYS A 39 3.50 4.15 18.89
N SER A 40 3.51 4.47 17.59
CA SER A 40 2.34 4.96 16.84
C SER A 40 2.48 4.71 15.33
N ALA A 41 1.34 4.68 14.62
CA ALA A 41 1.33 4.59 13.16
C ALA A 41 2.04 5.77 12.46
N ARG A 42 2.09 6.95 13.10
CA ARG A 42 2.81 8.11 12.55
C ARG A 42 4.31 7.87 12.45
N GLU A 43 4.89 7.22 13.46
CA GLU A 43 6.32 6.85 13.46
C GLU A 43 6.60 5.81 12.38
N ASP A 44 5.70 4.83 12.21
CA ASP A 44 5.81 3.82 11.15
C ASP A 44 5.72 4.40 9.75
N ILE A 45 4.79 5.33 9.53
CA ILE A 45 4.69 6.08 8.28
C ILE A 45 6.00 6.84 8.00
N ALA A 46 6.51 7.59 8.98
CA ALA A 46 7.72 8.37 8.82
C ALA A 46 8.95 7.49 8.55
N GLY A 47 9.09 6.38 9.29
CA GLY A 47 10.16 5.41 9.09
C GLY A 47 10.10 4.73 7.73
N ALA A 48 8.91 4.31 7.29
CA ALA A 48 8.72 3.72 5.97
C ALA A 48 9.07 4.71 4.84
N VAL A 49 8.57 5.96 4.92
CA VAL A 49 8.88 7.02 3.95
C VAL A 49 10.39 7.27 3.89
N PHE A 50 11.05 7.39 5.04
CA PHE A 50 12.50 7.58 5.11
C PHE A 50 13.25 6.42 4.45
N ASN A 51 12.92 5.18 4.81
CA ASN A 51 13.57 3.99 4.27
C ASN A 51 13.39 3.84 2.75
N ILE A 52 12.21 4.17 2.23
CA ILE A 52 11.94 4.17 0.79
C ILE A 52 12.76 5.26 0.10
N CYS A 53 12.76 6.49 0.64
CA CYS A 53 13.52 7.60 0.07
C CYS A 53 15.03 7.33 0.02
N MET A 54 15.57 6.54 0.96
CA MET A 54 16.98 6.14 0.98
C MET A 54 17.33 5.05 -0.03
N GLN A 55 16.37 4.23 -0.45
CA GLN A 55 16.60 3.05 -1.30
C GLN A 55 16.11 3.22 -2.73
N VAL A 56 15.14 4.12 -2.94
CA VAL A 56 14.50 4.34 -4.24
C VAL A 56 14.76 5.76 -4.73
N SER A 57 15.21 5.87 -5.97
CA SER A 57 15.45 7.16 -6.62
C SER A 57 14.13 7.96 -6.75
N ASN A 58 14.24 9.27 -6.94
CA ASN A 58 13.07 10.13 -7.11
C ASN A 58 12.42 10.02 -8.50
N THR A 59 13.11 9.44 -9.49
CA THR A 59 12.61 9.26 -10.85
C THR A 59 11.91 7.93 -11.05
N THR A 60 12.21 6.92 -10.22
CA THR A 60 11.58 5.60 -10.31
C THR A 60 10.14 5.64 -9.78
N PRO A 61 9.14 5.20 -10.56
CA PRO A 61 7.78 5.06 -10.07
C PRO A 61 7.69 3.98 -8.98
N ILE A 62 6.89 4.23 -7.95
CA ILE A 62 6.73 3.34 -6.79
C ILE A 62 5.31 2.79 -6.76
N VAL A 63 5.15 1.48 -6.62
CA VAL A 63 3.87 0.86 -6.27
C VAL A 63 3.95 0.41 -4.82
N LEU A 64 3.08 0.96 -3.98
CA LEU A 64 2.98 0.56 -2.58
C LEU A 64 2.03 -0.62 -2.43
N VAL A 65 2.51 -1.70 -1.81
CA VAL A 65 1.73 -2.90 -1.52
C VAL A 65 1.62 -3.07 -0.02
N ALA A 66 0.44 -3.37 0.49
CA ALA A 66 0.25 -3.73 1.89
C ALA A 66 -0.69 -4.93 2.02
N HIS A 67 -0.47 -5.71 3.07
CA HIS A 67 -1.31 -6.83 3.44
C HIS A 67 -1.92 -6.59 4.83
N GLU A 68 -3.14 -7.09 5.02
CA GLU A 68 -3.87 -7.02 6.30
C GLU A 68 -3.85 -5.59 6.89
N ARG A 69 -3.40 -5.46 8.15
CA ARG A 69 -3.44 -4.21 8.92
C ARG A 69 -2.50 -3.13 8.39
N SER A 70 -1.49 -3.48 7.59
CA SER A 70 -0.57 -2.50 7.00
C SER A 70 -1.26 -1.58 5.98
N GLY A 71 -2.44 -1.96 5.48
CA GLY A 71 -3.20 -1.17 4.51
C GLY A 71 -3.55 0.24 5.00
N THR A 72 -3.81 0.40 6.31
CA THR A 72 -4.12 1.71 6.90
C THR A 72 -2.95 2.69 6.87
N LEU A 73 -1.72 2.20 6.73
CA LEU A 73 -0.50 3.02 6.68
C LEU A 73 -0.25 3.59 5.27
N LEU A 74 -0.78 2.94 4.23
CA LEU A 74 -0.48 3.29 2.84
C LEU A 74 -0.82 4.74 2.46
N PRO A 75 -1.97 5.34 2.85
CA PRO A 75 -2.23 6.74 2.53
C PRO A 75 -1.19 7.70 3.12
N GLY A 76 -0.81 7.48 4.39
CA GLY A 76 0.17 8.30 5.06
C GLY A 76 1.55 8.18 4.42
N ILE A 77 1.95 6.95 4.07
CA ILE A 77 3.20 6.69 3.35
C ILE A 77 3.16 7.35 1.97
N GLY A 78 2.08 7.16 1.21
CA GLY A 78 1.91 7.77 -0.12
C GLY A 78 1.97 9.30 -0.07
N SER A 79 1.31 9.92 0.91
CA SER A 79 1.40 11.37 1.15
C SER A 79 2.83 11.80 1.50
N GLY A 80 3.54 11.08 2.36
CA GLY A 80 4.92 11.38 2.72
C GLY A 80 5.90 11.23 1.55
N LEU A 81 5.69 10.22 0.69
CA LEU A 81 6.45 10.04 -0.55
C LEU A 81 6.22 11.19 -1.53
N ARG A 82 4.98 11.62 -1.71
CA ARG A 82 4.63 12.78 -2.54
C ARG A 82 5.28 14.06 -2.01
N ALA A 83 5.20 14.30 -0.72
CA ALA A 83 5.88 15.43 -0.07
C ALA A 83 7.41 15.37 -0.21
N SER A 84 7.97 14.18 -0.42
CA SER A 84 9.38 13.92 -0.69
C SER A 84 9.72 13.86 -2.19
N TYR A 85 8.83 14.34 -3.05
CA TYR A 85 8.97 14.35 -4.51
C TYR A 85 9.24 12.97 -5.13
N ARG A 86 8.72 11.91 -4.52
CA ARG A 86 8.74 10.55 -5.09
C ARG A 86 7.52 10.33 -5.99
N LYS A 87 7.74 9.65 -7.11
CA LYS A 87 6.67 9.29 -8.05
C LYS A 87 5.92 8.08 -7.54
N LEU A 88 4.71 8.28 -7.02
CA LEU A 88 3.83 7.19 -6.66
C LEU A 88 2.99 6.78 -7.88
N ALA A 89 3.11 5.53 -8.32
CA ALA A 89 2.36 4.97 -9.44
C ALA A 89 1.01 4.40 -9.00
N GLY A 90 0.92 3.88 -7.77
CA GLY A 90 -0.35 3.35 -7.27
C GLY A 90 -0.22 2.56 -5.96
N TYR A 91 -1.37 2.03 -5.54
CA TYR A 91 -1.52 1.24 -4.32
C TYR A 91 -2.12 -0.13 -4.64
N ILE A 92 -1.58 -1.17 -4.01
CA ILE A 92 -2.13 -2.52 -4.04
C ILE A 92 -2.41 -2.96 -2.60
N PHE A 93 -3.65 -3.32 -2.33
CA PHE A 93 -4.11 -3.86 -1.06
C PHE A 93 -4.35 -5.36 -1.23
N ILE A 94 -3.63 -6.20 -0.51
CA ILE A 94 -3.83 -7.67 -0.52
C ILE A 94 -4.53 -8.02 0.77
N ASP A 95 -5.79 -8.45 0.72
CA ASP A 95 -6.60 -8.76 1.91
C ASP A 95 -6.60 -7.65 2.99
N ALA A 96 -6.21 -6.44 2.62
CA ALA A 96 -5.78 -5.42 3.57
C ALA A 96 -6.94 -4.55 4.05
N THR A 97 -6.81 -4.05 5.29
CA THR A 97 -7.76 -3.12 5.87
C THR A 97 -7.60 -1.75 5.24
N PHE A 98 -8.72 -1.07 5.03
CA PHE A 98 -8.69 0.30 4.51
C PHE A 98 -8.74 1.32 5.63
N PRO A 99 -8.16 2.50 5.42
CA PRO A 99 -8.44 3.61 6.29
C PRO A 99 -9.92 4.02 6.10
N THR A 100 -10.67 4.04 7.20
CA THR A 100 -12.08 4.44 7.23
C THR A 100 -12.20 5.84 7.84
N PRO A 101 -13.02 6.75 7.26
CA PRO A 101 -13.22 8.10 7.80
C PRO A 101 -13.71 8.13 9.26
N ASN A 102 -14.45 7.09 9.66
CA ASN A 102 -14.83 6.81 11.03
C ASN A 102 -14.51 5.33 11.31
N PRO A 103 -13.44 4.99 12.05
CA PRO A 103 -13.23 3.63 12.49
C PRO A 103 -14.40 3.23 13.41
N ILE A 104 -15.28 2.34 12.93
CA ILE A 104 -16.24 1.65 13.80
C ILE A 104 -15.47 0.50 14.42
N ALA A 105 -15.11 0.63 15.69
CA ALA A 105 -14.45 -0.43 16.44
C ALA A 105 -15.33 -1.70 16.44
N PRO A 106 -14.83 -2.87 15.99
CA PRO A 106 -15.48 -4.12 16.36
C PRO A 106 -15.39 -4.28 17.88
N PRO A 107 -16.41 -4.86 18.56
CA PRO A 107 -16.29 -5.15 19.98
C PRO A 107 -15.09 -6.09 20.14
N ASN A 108 -14.06 -5.64 20.89
CA ASN A 108 -12.88 -6.39 21.37
C ASN A 108 -11.47 -6.01 20.81
N ALA A 109 -11.25 -4.88 20.12
CA ALA A 109 -9.92 -4.50 19.57
C ALA A 109 -9.22 -3.29 20.25
N GLN A 110 -9.53 -3.01 21.52
CA GLN A 110 -9.19 -1.77 22.26
C GLN A 110 -7.72 -1.32 22.25
N MET A 111 -6.73 -2.22 22.14
CA MET A 111 -5.30 -1.82 22.21
C MET A 111 -4.71 -1.41 20.85
N LEU A 112 -5.28 -1.91 19.76
CA LEU A 112 -4.80 -1.73 18.40
C LEU A 112 -5.47 -0.53 17.71
N GLU A 113 -6.62 -0.10 18.24
CA GLU A 113 -7.41 1.04 17.77
C GLU A 113 -6.65 2.35 17.91
N HIS A 114 -6.10 2.65 19.09
CA HIS A 114 -5.31 3.88 19.33
C HIS A 114 -4.08 4.02 18.44
N TYR A 115 -3.53 2.89 17.99
CA TYR A 115 -2.38 2.89 17.11
C TYR A 115 -2.69 3.54 15.75
N PHE A 116 -3.88 3.28 15.19
CA PHE A 116 -4.31 3.79 13.88
C PHE A 116 -5.28 4.97 13.95
N ASP A 117 -5.91 5.25 15.10
CA ASP A 117 -6.73 6.45 15.35
C ASP A 117 -5.96 7.77 15.09
N SER A 118 -4.63 7.69 15.03
CA SER A 118 -3.72 8.81 14.81
C SER A 118 -3.37 9.06 13.34
N VAL A 119 -3.87 8.27 12.39
CA VAL A 119 -3.58 8.44 10.96
C VAL A 119 -4.73 9.20 10.30
N PRO A 120 -4.69 10.54 10.21
CA PRO A 120 -5.68 11.27 9.45
C PRO A 120 -5.61 10.80 7.98
N LEU A 121 -6.76 10.40 7.44
CA LEU A 121 -6.93 10.28 5.99
C LEU A 121 -6.60 11.64 5.38
N THR A 122 -5.68 11.67 4.41
CA THR A 122 -5.37 12.91 3.73
C THR A 122 -6.55 13.29 2.84
N GLU A 123 -6.88 14.58 2.78
CA GLU A 123 -8.05 15.08 2.04
C GLU A 123 -8.01 14.74 0.54
N ASP A 124 -6.83 14.46 0.00
CA ASP A 124 -6.58 14.14 -1.40
C ASP A 124 -6.52 12.63 -1.71
N TRP A 125 -6.84 11.77 -0.75
CA TRP A 125 -6.76 10.32 -0.93
C TRP A 125 -8.03 9.69 -1.55
N PRO A 126 -7.92 8.77 -2.53
CA PRO A 126 -6.67 8.30 -3.15
C PRO A 126 -6.14 9.25 -4.21
N ASN A 127 -4.82 9.51 -4.17
CA ASN A 127 -4.11 10.38 -5.11
C ASN A 127 -3.39 9.62 -6.24
N SER A 128 -3.60 8.30 -6.35
CA SER A 128 -3.06 7.42 -7.39
C SER A 128 -3.98 6.20 -7.54
N PRO A 129 -3.91 5.46 -8.66
CA PRO A 129 -4.69 4.24 -8.86
C PRO A 129 -4.63 3.27 -7.68
N VAL A 130 -5.78 2.67 -7.35
CA VAL A 130 -5.93 1.71 -6.24
C VAL A 130 -6.46 0.39 -6.77
N THR A 131 -5.78 -0.68 -6.41
CA THR A 131 -6.19 -2.06 -6.69
C THR A 131 -6.30 -2.86 -5.40
N TYR A 132 -7.27 -3.76 -5.34
CA TYR A 132 -7.43 -4.75 -4.27
C TYR A 132 -7.35 -6.18 -4.80
N ILE A 133 -6.63 -7.03 -4.07
CA ILE A 133 -6.52 -8.46 -4.31
C ILE A 133 -7.14 -9.16 -3.11
N GLN A 134 -8.23 -9.90 -3.35
CA GLN A 134 -8.85 -10.77 -2.36
C GLN A 134 -8.29 -12.19 -2.54
N THR A 135 -7.63 -12.74 -1.52
CA THR A 135 -7.16 -14.14 -1.53
C THR A 135 -7.82 -15.00 -0.47
N LYS A 136 -8.40 -14.38 0.55
CA LYS A 136 -9.14 -15.07 1.62
C LYS A 136 -10.63 -14.76 1.55
N GLU A 137 -11.45 -15.72 1.96
CA GLU A 137 -12.90 -15.53 2.07
C GLU A 137 -13.26 -14.53 3.18
N ASP A 138 -12.54 -14.58 4.30
CA ASP A 138 -12.76 -13.67 5.45
C ASP A 138 -12.54 -12.19 5.11
N SER A 139 -11.75 -11.90 4.07
CA SER A 139 -11.53 -10.54 3.54
C SER A 139 -12.72 -9.98 2.76
N LYS A 140 -13.82 -10.73 2.63
CA LYS A 140 -15.00 -10.33 1.86
C LYS A 140 -15.60 -9.00 2.33
N ILE A 141 -15.55 -8.70 3.63
CA ILE A 141 -16.02 -7.43 4.18
C ILE A 141 -15.28 -6.23 3.55
N TRP A 142 -13.99 -6.38 3.27
CA TRP A 142 -13.19 -5.37 2.60
C TRP A 142 -13.45 -5.37 1.09
N ALA A 143 -13.58 -6.54 0.47
CA ALA A 143 -13.89 -6.64 -0.96
C ALA A 143 -15.22 -5.95 -1.33
N GLU A 144 -16.23 -5.99 -0.47
CA GLU A 144 -17.48 -5.24 -0.65
C GLU A 144 -17.25 -3.73 -0.62
N GLN A 145 -16.37 -3.25 0.27
CA GLN A 145 -15.99 -1.84 0.35
C GLN A 145 -15.20 -1.35 -0.87
N VAL A 146 -14.45 -2.23 -1.55
CA VAL A 146 -13.75 -1.94 -2.82
C VAL A 146 -14.76 -1.61 -3.91
N GLN A 147 -15.85 -2.38 -3.99
CA GLN A 147 -16.90 -2.18 -4.99
C GLN A 147 -17.61 -0.83 -4.80
N VAL A 148 -17.92 -0.47 -3.56
CA VAL A 148 -18.55 0.81 -3.23
C VAL A 148 -17.67 2.00 -3.64
N ARG A 149 -16.35 1.84 -3.52
CA ARG A 149 -15.37 2.87 -3.90
C ARG A 149 -15.03 2.89 -5.40
N GLY A 150 -15.57 1.95 -6.18
CA GLY A 150 -15.28 1.82 -7.61
C GLY A 150 -13.83 1.42 -7.92
N TRP A 151 -13.09 0.89 -6.94
CA TRP A 151 -11.72 0.42 -7.13
C TRP A 151 -11.68 -0.93 -7.83
N LYS A 152 -10.53 -1.28 -8.41
CA LYS A 152 -10.36 -2.55 -9.11
C LYS A 152 -10.21 -3.70 -8.11
N LEU A 153 -11.03 -4.73 -8.26
CA LEU A 153 -11.01 -5.96 -7.45
C LEU A 153 -10.55 -7.16 -8.28
N PHE A 154 -9.54 -7.87 -7.80
CA PHE A 154 -9.10 -9.18 -8.30
C PHE A 154 -9.39 -10.26 -7.25
N LYS A 155 -9.84 -11.44 -7.68
CA LYS A 155 -10.15 -12.59 -6.80
C LYS A 155 -9.38 -13.81 -7.29
N GLU A 156 -8.12 -13.93 -6.88
CA GLU A 156 -7.17 -14.92 -7.39
C GLU A 156 -6.10 -15.25 -6.35
N GLU A 157 -5.23 -16.21 -6.63
CA GLU A 157 -4.00 -16.40 -5.86
C GLU A 157 -3.13 -15.12 -5.88
N VAL A 158 -2.39 -14.85 -4.80
CA VAL A 158 -1.60 -13.62 -4.63
C VAL A 158 -0.66 -13.39 -5.81
N LYS A 159 0.07 -14.42 -6.26
CA LYS A 159 1.10 -14.30 -7.30
C LYS A 159 0.54 -13.86 -8.66
N PRO A 160 -0.44 -14.54 -9.27
CA PRO A 160 -1.07 -14.06 -10.49
C PRO A 160 -1.81 -12.74 -10.27
N GLY A 161 -2.48 -12.56 -9.12
CA GLY A 161 -3.17 -11.31 -8.79
C GLY A 161 -2.24 -10.08 -8.74
N LEU A 162 -1.07 -10.20 -8.12
CA LEU A 162 -0.07 -9.14 -8.02
C LEU A 162 0.49 -8.78 -9.40
N ALA A 163 0.82 -9.77 -10.22
CA ALA A 163 1.29 -9.54 -11.59
C ALA A 163 0.24 -8.80 -12.44
N ASN A 164 -1.03 -9.21 -12.34
CA ASN A 164 -2.14 -8.57 -13.03
C ASN A 164 -2.35 -7.12 -12.56
N ALA A 165 -2.31 -6.90 -11.24
CA ALA A 165 -2.43 -5.57 -10.64
C ALA A 165 -1.29 -4.63 -11.05
N LEU A 166 -0.05 -5.11 -11.06
CA LEU A 166 1.11 -4.33 -11.48
C LEU A 166 0.97 -3.93 -12.95
N ASN A 167 0.71 -4.87 -13.86
CA ASN A 167 0.52 -4.56 -15.28
C ASN A 167 -0.58 -3.51 -15.51
N PHE A 168 -1.65 -3.57 -14.72
CA PHE A 168 -2.73 -2.60 -14.77
C PHE A 168 -2.28 -1.20 -14.32
N ILE A 169 -1.70 -1.07 -13.13
CA ILE A 169 -1.24 0.23 -12.58
C ILE A 169 -0.18 0.86 -13.48
N VAL A 170 0.75 0.05 -13.99
CA VAL A 170 1.79 0.50 -14.92
C VAL A 170 1.16 0.98 -16.22
N GLY A 171 0.23 0.21 -16.79
CA GLY A 171 -0.47 0.58 -18.02
C GLY A 171 -1.39 1.80 -17.90
N GLU A 172 -1.84 2.17 -16.70
CA GLU A 172 -2.51 3.45 -16.45
C GLU A 172 -1.52 4.62 -16.35
N THR A 173 -0.35 4.38 -15.76
CA THR A 173 0.69 5.39 -15.59
C THR A 173 1.36 5.74 -16.93
N ASP A 174 1.55 4.77 -17.83
CA ASP A 174 2.18 4.96 -19.15
C ASP A 174 1.32 5.75 -20.15
N LYS A 175 0.05 6.04 -19.82
CA LYS A 175 -0.88 6.78 -20.71
C LYS A 175 -0.80 8.31 -20.58
N ASN A 176 0.04 8.83 -19.68
CA ASN A 176 0.23 10.26 -19.43
C ASN A 176 1.63 10.72 -19.87
#